data_AF-A0A8T3N718-F1
#
_entry.id   AF-A0A8T3N718-F1
#
_cell.length_a   1.000
_cell.length_b   1.000
_cell.length_c   1.000
_cell.angle_alpha   90.00
_cell.angle_beta   90.00
_cell.angle_gamma   90.00
#
_symmetry.space_group_name_H-M   'P 1'
#
loop_
_entity.id
_entity.type
_entity.pdbx_description
1 polymer ?
#
loop_
_entity_poly.entity_id
_entity_poly.type
_entity_poly.pdbx_seq_one_letter_code
_entity_poly.pdbx_strand_id
1 'polypeptide(L)'
;MTLDELESSWASVQPPASPDGISGRRAVGLPPDRPVYLAVDNRGRRHLIVQVPDTTAPVSQRETRSLEVTTARFHVGSNPEAVYVDLACTDSAQFATFSAVAQDLIRSLRHSPGPTRDSIINALARWRAFWSAKATGMSREDALAFSANSGFFAAGLVPSMPR
;
A
#
# COMPACT_ATOMS: atom_id res chain seq x y z
N MET A 1 -11.92 13.04 3.82
CA MET A 1 -11.33 13.43 2.55
C MET A 1 -11.89 12.56 1.44
N THR A 2 -12.18 13.16 0.28
CA THR A 2 -12.48 12.46 -0.98
C THR A 2 -11.19 11.95 -1.63
N LEU A 3 -11.30 11.14 -2.69
CA LEU A 3 -10.13 10.70 -3.46
C LEU A 3 -9.42 11.88 -4.14
N ASP A 4 -10.21 12.80 -4.70
CA ASP A 4 -9.69 13.99 -5.38
C ASP A 4 -8.89 14.90 -4.42
N GLU A 5 -9.38 15.07 -3.19
CA GLU A 5 -8.66 15.80 -2.14
C GLU A 5 -7.35 15.11 -1.74
N LEU A 6 -7.30 13.78 -1.74
CA LEU A 6 -6.08 13.01 -1.45
C LEU A 6 -5.05 13.16 -2.57
N GLU A 7 -5.48 12.99 -3.82
CA GLU A 7 -4.62 13.19 -5.00
C GLU A 7 -4.05 14.61 -5.04
N SER A 8 -4.91 15.62 -4.84
CA SER A 8 -4.50 17.02 -4.75
C SER A 8 -3.51 17.26 -3.61
N SER A 9 -3.71 16.60 -2.46
CA SER A 9 -2.79 16.70 -1.34
C SER A 9 -1.41 16.13 -1.69
N TRP A 10 -1.32 14.93 -2.26
CA TRP A 10 -0.03 14.37 -2.68
C TRP A 10 0.63 15.19 -3.79
N ALA A 11 -0.13 15.66 -4.77
CA ALA A 11 0.40 16.50 -5.85
C ALA A 11 1.00 17.82 -5.34
N SER A 12 0.52 18.32 -4.20
CA SER A 12 1.05 19.53 -3.57
C SER A 12 2.32 19.32 -2.73
N VAL A 13 2.67 18.07 -2.41
CA VAL A 13 3.86 17.75 -1.62
C VAL A 13 5.07 17.70 -2.54
N GLN A 14 6.03 18.60 -2.31
CA GLN A 14 7.30 18.54 -3.02
C GLN A 14 8.19 17.44 -2.43
N PRO A 15 8.85 16.61 -3.25
CA PRO A 15 9.85 15.68 -2.79
C PRO A 15 10.96 16.41 -2.00
N PRO A 16 11.46 15.83 -0.90
CA PRO A 16 12.58 16.40 -0.17
C PRO A 16 13.86 16.38 -1.02
N ALA A 17 14.72 17.37 -0.80
CA ALA A 17 16.04 17.42 -1.43
C ALA A 17 17.02 16.38 -0.85
N SER A 18 16.79 15.90 0.37
CA SER A 18 17.64 14.90 1.03
C SER A 18 17.32 13.48 0.56
N PRO A 19 18.34 12.61 0.39
CA PRO A 19 18.15 11.28 -0.16
C PRO A 19 17.35 10.33 0.74
N ASP A 20 17.33 10.58 2.05
CA ASP A 20 16.57 9.80 3.03
C ASP A 20 15.40 10.61 3.62
N GLY A 21 15.10 11.76 3.00
CA GLY A 21 14.02 12.62 3.45
C GLY A 21 12.65 12.06 3.09
N ILE A 22 11.67 12.37 3.93
CA ILE A 22 10.25 12.26 3.59
C ILE A 22 9.61 13.63 3.85
N SER A 23 8.98 14.19 2.81
CA SER A 23 8.18 15.41 2.93
C SER A 23 6.72 15.03 3.02
N GLY A 24 5.92 15.71 3.84
CA GLY A 24 4.52 15.35 3.96
C GLY A 24 3.63 16.43 4.55
N ARG A 25 2.33 16.21 4.40
CA ARG A 25 1.27 17.07 4.90
C ARG A 25 0.29 16.26 5.74
N ARG A 26 -0.22 16.86 6.80
CA ARG A 26 -1.23 16.22 7.64
C ARG A 26 -2.56 16.10 6.88
N ALA A 27 -3.15 14.91 6.91
CA ALA A 27 -4.49 14.68 6.37
C ALA A 27 -5.55 15.43 7.19
N VAL A 28 -6.53 16.02 6.51
CA VAL A 28 -7.56 16.85 7.14
C VAL A 28 -8.75 16.02 7.64
N GLY A 29 -9.39 16.49 8.71
CA GLY A 29 -10.61 15.87 9.27
C GLY A 29 -10.38 14.66 10.18
N LEU A 30 -9.13 14.43 10.59
CA LEU A 30 -8.74 13.47 11.63
C LEU A 30 -8.51 14.18 12.97
N PRO A 31 -8.78 13.49 14.10
CA PRO A 31 -8.61 14.10 15.40
C PRO A 31 -7.12 14.34 15.72
N PRO A 32 -6.80 15.32 16.60
CA PRO A 32 -5.43 15.74 16.92
C PRO A 32 -4.54 14.65 17.53
N ASP A 33 -5.14 13.69 18.23
CA ASP A 33 -4.49 12.55 18.88
C ASP A 33 -4.13 11.40 17.92
N ARG A 34 -4.63 11.44 16.67
CA ARG A 34 -4.38 10.40 15.65
C ARG A 34 -3.92 11.04 14.33
N PRO A 35 -2.76 11.69 14.31
CA PRO A 35 -2.30 12.34 13.10
C PRO A 35 -1.94 11.30 12.04
N VAL A 36 -2.39 11.59 10.82
CA VAL A 36 -2.04 10.85 9.60
C VAL A 36 -1.41 11.86 8.65
N TYR A 37 -0.32 11.47 8.00
CA TYR A 37 0.42 12.29 7.08
C TYR A 37 0.44 11.65 5.69
N LEU A 38 0.17 12.46 4.68
CA LEU A 38 0.31 12.16 3.27
C LEU A 38 1.68 12.66 2.86
N ALA A 39 2.56 11.74 2.52
CA ALA A 39 3.97 12.01 2.34
C ALA A 39 4.47 11.55 0.98
N VAL A 40 5.61 12.09 0.57
CA VAL A 40 6.35 11.75 -0.64
C VAL A 40 7.85 11.70 -0.30
N ASP A 41 8.53 10.66 -0.75
CA ASP A 41 9.99 10.53 -0.60
C ASP A 41 10.74 11.17 -1.79
N ASN A 42 12.07 11.18 -1.72
CA ASN A 42 12.91 11.72 -2.81
C ASN A 42 12.76 10.98 -4.15
N ARG A 43 12.22 9.75 -4.16
CA ARG A 43 11.96 8.93 -5.35
C ARG A 43 10.56 9.18 -5.92
N GLY A 44 9.77 10.08 -5.31
CA GLY A 44 8.39 10.33 -5.72
C GLY A 44 7.42 9.22 -5.32
N ARG A 45 7.83 8.30 -4.44
CA ARG A 45 6.92 7.28 -3.88
C ARG A 45 5.96 7.98 -2.93
N ARG A 46 4.71 7.52 -2.93
CA ARG A 46 3.67 8.04 -2.04
C ARG A 46 3.67 7.24 -0.75
N HIS A 47 3.65 7.96 0.36
CA HIS A 47 3.63 7.42 1.71
C HIS A 47 2.35 7.86 2.42
N LEU A 48 1.84 6.97 3.25
CA LEU A 48 0.78 7.25 4.21
C LEU A 48 1.28 6.86 5.58
N ILE A 49 1.60 7.87 6.38
CA ILE A 49 2.26 7.71 7.67
C ILE A 49 1.24 7.93 8.77
N VAL A 50 1.04 6.93 9.62
CA VAL A 50 0.04 6.93 10.67
C VAL A 50 0.74 6.80 12.02
N GLN A 51 0.53 7.75 12.93
CA GLN A 51 1.10 7.64 14.27
C GLN A 51 0.40 6.56 15.08
N VAL A 52 1.18 5.75 15.78
CA VAL A 52 0.67 4.71 16.68
C VAL A 52 1.32 4.87 18.07
N PRO A 53 0.67 4.40 19.15
CA PRO A 53 1.28 4.38 20.47
C PRO A 53 2.61 3.60 20.48
N ASP A 54 3.59 4.01 21.28
CA ASP A 54 4.90 3.35 21.37
C ASP A 54 4.84 1.88 21.82
N THR A 55 3.77 1.48 22.52
CA THR A 55 3.50 0.10 22.94
C THR A 55 2.93 -0.77 21.82
N THR A 56 2.73 -0.21 20.62
CA THR A 56 2.12 -0.91 19.49
C THR A 56 3.09 -1.93 18.90
N ALA A 57 2.68 -3.20 18.89
CA ALA A 57 3.45 -4.24 18.23
C ALA A 57 3.62 -3.93 16.73
N PRO A 58 4.83 -4.11 16.16
CA PRO A 58 5.09 -3.84 14.75
C PRO A 58 4.07 -4.51 13.81
N VAL A 59 3.67 -3.78 12.78
CA VAL A 59 2.80 -4.33 11.73
C VAL A 59 3.65 -5.18 10.80
N SER A 60 3.74 -6.47 11.11
CA SER A 60 4.50 -7.45 10.31
C SER A 60 3.65 -7.96 9.14
N GLN A 61 3.16 -7.07 8.28
CA GLN A 61 2.46 -7.48 7.06
C GLN A 61 3.45 -7.38 5.91
N ARG A 62 3.97 -8.56 5.51
CA ARG A 62 5.01 -8.69 4.48
C ARG A 62 4.58 -8.01 3.20
N GLU A 63 5.48 -7.18 2.70
CA GLU A 63 5.57 -6.63 1.34
C GLU A 63 4.64 -7.34 0.36
N THR A 64 3.61 -6.62 -0.07
CA THR A 64 2.99 -6.97 -1.35
C THR A 64 3.77 -6.22 -2.43
N ARG A 65 3.88 -6.77 -3.64
CA ARG A 65 4.86 -6.33 -4.67
C ARG A 65 4.93 -4.81 -4.94
N SER A 66 3.88 -4.06 -4.62
CA SER A 66 3.75 -2.62 -4.85
C SER A 66 3.37 -1.81 -3.60
N LEU A 67 3.21 -2.46 -2.44
CA LEU A 67 2.88 -1.81 -1.17
C LEU A 67 3.78 -2.37 -0.06
N GLU A 68 4.61 -1.50 0.45
CA GLU A 68 5.53 -1.73 1.56
C GLU A 68 4.90 -1.17 2.84
N VAL A 69 4.97 -1.92 3.93
CA VAL A 69 4.45 -1.50 5.23
C VAL A 69 5.57 -1.62 6.24
N THR A 70 6.00 -0.51 6.81
CA THR A 70 7.05 -0.48 7.83
C THR A 70 6.52 0.15 9.11
N THR A 71 7.04 -0.29 10.25
CA THR A 71 6.81 0.37 11.53
C THR A 71 8.16 0.90 11.99
N ALA A 72 8.30 2.21 12.03
CA ALA A 72 9.55 2.86 12.35
C ALA A 72 9.31 4.13 13.17
N ARG A 73 10.36 4.57 13.85
CA ARG A 73 10.35 5.84 14.57
C ARG A 73 10.74 6.95 13.60
N PHE A 74 9.93 7.99 13.54
CA PHE A 74 10.18 9.15 12.68
C PHE A 74 10.15 10.43 13.50
N HIS A 75 10.91 11.42 13.02
CA HIS A 75 10.81 12.79 13.45
C HIS A 75 9.97 13.56 12.42
N VAL A 76 8.78 14.02 12.80
CA VAL A 76 7.89 14.75 11.89
C VAL A 76 7.88 16.23 12.24
N GLY A 77 8.63 17.03 11.49
CA GLY A 77 8.76 18.46 11.70
C GLY A 77 9.51 18.77 13.00
N SER A 78 8.84 19.46 13.94
CA SER A 78 9.38 19.77 15.28
C SER A 78 8.79 18.88 16.38
N ASN A 79 8.00 17.87 16.02
CA ASN A 79 7.39 16.97 16.99
C ASN A 79 8.44 15.99 17.54
N PRO A 80 8.32 15.56 18.81
CA PRO A 80 9.19 14.52 19.35
C PRO A 80 9.11 13.25 18.50
N GLU A 81 10.20 12.48 18.51
CA GLU A 81 10.22 11.17 17.85
C GLU A 81 9.08 10.31 18.40
N ALA A 82 8.29 9.74 17.49
CA ALA A 82 7.18 8.84 17.81
C ALA A 82 7.21 7.63 16.89
N VAL A 83 6.51 6.57 17.27
CA VAL A 83 6.33 5.40 16.41
C VAL A 83 5.24 5.68 15.37
N TYR A 84 5.59 5.42 14.11
CA TYR A 84 4.65 5.49 13.00
C TYR A 84 4.62 4.19 12.22
N VAL A 85 3.47 3.91 11.63
CA VAL A 85 3.33 2.93 10.57
C VAL A 85 3.35 3.68 9.25
N ASP A 86 4.33 3.39 8.41
CA ASP A 86 4.47 3.94 7.07
C ASP A 86 3.99 2.91 6.04
N LEU A 87 3.01 3.31 5.25
CA LEU A 87 2.55 2.57 4.08
C LEU A 87 3.08 3.27 2.84
N ALA A 88 4.03 2.64 2.15
CA ALA A 88 4.68 3.19 0.97
C ALA A 88 4.23 2.46 -0.30
N CYS A 89 3.79 3.23 -1.31
CA CYS A 89 3.51 2.72 -2.63
C CYS A 89 4.78 2.75 -3.49
N THR A 90 5.30 1.58 -3.85
CA THR A 90 6.56 1.44 -4.58
C THR A 90 6.39 1.44 -6.10
N ASP A 91 5.15 1.36 -6.60
CA ASP A 91 4.82 1.34 -8.03
C ASP A 91 3.81 2.44 -8.37
N SER A 92 4.22 3.39 -9.22
CA SER A 92 3.36 4.49 -9.66
C SER A 92 2.10 4.03 -10.41
N ALA A 93 2.13 2.86 -11.04
CA ALA A 93 0.95 2.28 -11.69
C ALA A 93 -0.15 1.89 -10.68
N GLN A 94 0.18 1.84 -9.39
CA GLN A 94 -0.75 1.53 -8.30
C GLN A 94 -1.18 2.75 -7.48
N PHE A 95 -0.81 3.97 -7.89
CA PHE A 95 -1.17 5.18 -7.15
C PHE A 95 -2.68 5.34 -6.97
N ALA A 96 -3.49 5.06 -7.98
CA ALA A 96 -4.94 5.12 -7.86
C ALA A 96 -5.49 4.12 -6.81
N THR A 97 -4.99 2.87 -6.84
CA THR A 97 -5.33 1.84 -5.84
C THR A 97 -4.88 2.27 -4.44
N PHE A 98 -3.67 2.80 -4.34
CA PHE A 98 -3.10 3.29 -3.08
C PHE A 98 -3.92 4.44 -2.49
N SER A 99 -4.39 5.37 -3.31
CA SER A 99 -5.28 6.46 -2.87
C SER A 99 -6.61 5.93 -2.35
N ALA A 100 -7.17 4.87 -2.94
CA ALA A 100 -8.35 4.20 -2.43
C ALA A 100 -8.11 3.51 -1.07
N VAL A 101 -6.96 2.84 -0.90
CA VAL A 101 -6.54 2.27 0.39
C VAL A 101 -6.40 3.37 1.45
N ALA A 102 -5.74 4.47 1.11
CA ALA A 102 -5.53 5.59 2.02
C ALA A 102 -6.86 6.23 2.43
N GLN A 103 -7.79 6.40 1.50
CA GLN A 103 -9.12 6.91 1.79
C GLN A 103 -9.87 5.99 2.76
N ASP A 104 -9.86 4.68 2.50
CA ASP A 104 -10.51 3.68 3.34
C ASP A 104 -9.91 3.64 4.75
N LEU A 105 -8.57 3.74 4.86
CA LEU A 105 -7.89 3.79 6.14
C LEU A 105 -8.20 5.08 6.91
N ILE A 106 -8.11 6.25 6.26
CA ILE A 106 -8.48 7.53 6.89
C ILE A 106 -9.94 7.50 7.34
N ARG A 107 -10.84 6.94 6.54
CA ARG A 107 -12.25 6.78 6.91
C ARG A 107 -12.40 5.85 8.12
N SER A 108 -11.70 4.72 8.14
CA SER A 108 -11.71 3.78 9.27
C SER A 108 -11.21 4.44 10.55
N LEU A 109 -10.10 5.18 10.49
CA LEU A 109 -9.52 5.90 11.63
C LEU A 109 -10.41 7.02 12.18
N ARG A 110 -11.21 7.65 11.32
CA ARG A 110 -12.18 8.68 11.73
C ARG A 110 -13.39 8.14 12.49
N HIS A 111 -13.85 6.93 12.15
CA HIS A 111 -15.11 6.38 12.66
C HIS A 111 -14.92 5.25 13.68
N SER A 112 -13.70 4.69 13.80
CA SER A 112 -13.42 3.60 14.72
C SER A 112 -12.76 4.11 16.00
N PRO A 113 -13.40 3.97 17.18
CA PRO A 113 -12.77 4.32 18.45
C PRO A 113 -11.64 3.34 18.85
N GLY A 114 -11.49 2.21 18.16
CA GLY A 114 -10.49 1.19 18.47
C GLY A 114 -9.04 1.59 18.20
N PRO A 115 -8.09 0.66 18.47
CA PRO A 115 -6.68 0.90 18.24
C PRO A 115 -6.38 1.23 16.77
N THR A 116 -5.53 2.23 16.55
CA THR A 116 -5.08 2.65 15.22
C THR A 116 -4.51 1.48 14.42
N ARG A 117 -3.72 0.62 15.09
CA ARG A 117 -3.13 -0.60 14.52
C ARG A 117 -4.16 -1.53 13.91
N ASP A 118 -5.26 -1.77 14.61
CA ASP A 118 -6.30 -2.71 14.14
C ASP A 118 -7.02 -2.15 12.92
N SER A 119 -7.22 -0.83 12.87
CA SER A 119 -7.76 -0.16 11.69
C SER A 119 -6.84 -0.31 10.47
N ILE A 120 -5.52 -0.20 10.68
CA ILE A 120 -4.51 -0.43 9.63
C ILE A 120 -4.56 -1.88 9.15
N ILE A 121 -4.49 -2.86 10.06
CA ILE A 121 -4.49 -4.29 9.73
C ILE A 121 -5.78 -4.67 9.00
N ASN A 122 -6.94 -4.19 9.46
CA ASN A 122 -8.22 -4.48 8.84
C ASN A 122 -8.33 -3.86 7.44
N ALA A 123 -7.84 -2.63 7.25
CA ALA A 123 -7.78 -2.02 5.92
C ALA A 123 -6.86 -2.83 4.99
N LEU A 124 -5.64 -3.15 5.43
CA LEU A 124 -4.70 -3.95 4.65
C LEU A 124 -5.26 -5.34 4.32
N ALA A 125 -5.96 -5.99 5.26
CA ALA A 125 -6.61 -7.28 5.04
C ALA A 125 -7.72 -7.21 3.98
N ARG A 126 -8.55 -6.15 3.98
CA ARG A 126 -9.59 -5.92 2.94
C ARG A 126 -8.97 -5.73 1.56
N TRP A 127 -7.88 -4.97 1.50
CA TRP A 127 -7.22 -4.65 0.23
C TRP A 127 -6.20 -5.71 -0.20
N ARG A 128 -5.95 -6.73 0.62
CA ARG A 128 -4.98 -7.79 0.35
C ARG A 128 -5.20 -8.48 -0.99
N ALA A 129 -6.46 -8.72 -1.37
CA ALA A 129 -6.79 -9.36 -2.65
C ALA A 129 -6.30 -8.53 -3.84
N PHE A 130 -6.43 -7.20 -3.80
CA PHE A 130 -5.97 -6.32 -4.87
C PHE A 130 -4.46 -6.32 -5.05
N TRP A 131 -3.73 -6.40 -3.94
CA TRP A 131 -2.27 -6.45 -3.97
C TRP A 131 -1.70 -7.85 -4.21
N SER A 132 -2.48 -8.91 -3.95
CA SER A 132 -2.09 -10.31 -4.19
C SER A 132 -2.50 -10.83 -5.58
N ALA A 133 -3.54 -10.25 -6.20
CA ALA A 133 -4.14 -10.77 -7.43
C ALA A 133 -3.29 -10.59 -8.70
N LYS A 134 -2.18 -9.86 -8.67
CA LYS A 134 -1.20 -9.85 -9.79
C LYS A 134 -0.23 -11.04 -9.77
N ALA A 135 -0.43 -12.03 -8.88
CA ALA A 135 0.44 -13.20 -8.77
C ALA A 135 0.13 -14.34 -9.76
N THR A 136 -0.95 -14.29 -10.55
CA THR A 136 -1.22 -15.32 -11.57
C THR A 136 -1.73 -14.71 -12.88
N GLY A 137 -0.79 -14.41 -13.78
CA GLY A 137 -0.93 -14.56 -15.24
C GLY A 137 -1.87 -13.63 -16.01
N MET A 138 -1.31 -12.91 -16.99
CA MET A 138 -1.72 -13.03 -18.40
C MET A 138 -0.76 -12.19 -19.26
N SER A 139 0.25 -12.83 -19.84
CA SER A 139 0.78 -12.35 -21.10
C SER A 139 -0.39 -12.38 -22.10
N ARG A 140 -0.37 -11.46 -23.07
CA ARG A 140 -1.48 -11.15 -23.98
C ARG A 140 -1.93 -12.33 -24.88
N GLU A 141 -1.35 -13.50 -24.69
CA GLU A 141 -1.51 -14.72 -25.48
C GLU A 141 -2.50 -15.73 -24.85
N ASP A 142 -2.83 -15.64 -23.55
CA ASP A 142 -3.73 -16.61 -22.89
C ASP A 142 -5.22 -16.24 -22.98
N ALA A 143 -5.59 -15.11 -23.58
CA ALA A 143 -6.98 -14.64 -23.66
C ALA A 143 -7.85 -15.36 -24.71
N LEU A 144 -7.32 -16.39 -25.38
CA LEU A 144 -8.00 -17.14 -26.43
C LEU A 144 -7.93 -18.65 -26.17
N ALA A 145 -8.47 -19.13 -25.04
CA ALA A 145 -8.62 -20.57 -24.83
C ALA A 145 -9.87 -20.96 -24.01
N PHE A 146 -10.95 -20.17 -24.05
CA PHE A 146 -12.23 -20.57 -23.45
C PHE A 146 -13.39 -20.62 -24.44
N SER A 147 -13.14 -21.14 -25.65
CA SER A 147 -14.22 -21.55 -26.54
C SER A 147 -13.74 -22.59 -27.55
N ALA A 148 -13.64 -23.85 -27.14
CA ALA A 148 -13.78 -24.98 -28.06
C ALA A 148 -13.97 -26.28 -27.29
N ASN A 149 -15.25 -26.62 -27.13
CA ASN A 149 -15.73 -27.97 -26.94
C ASN A 149 -15.24 -28.90 -28.07
N SER A 150 -15.08 -30.19 -27.75
CA SER A 150 -14.95 -31.39 -28.61
C SER A 150 -13.55 -32.00 -28.73
N GLY A 151 -13.48 -33.29 -28.40
CA GLY A 151 -12.24 -34.03 -28.16
C GLY A 151 -11.46 -34.41 -29.41
N PHE A 152 -10.21 -34.81 -29.17
CA PHE A 152 -9.43 -35.63 -30.09
C PHE A 152 -8.31 -36.38 -29.34
N PHE A 153 -8.07 -37.61 -29.79
CA PHE A 153 -7.07 -38.56 -29.30
C PHE A 153 -5.62 -38.17 -29.64
N ALA A 154 -4.67 -38.82 -28.95
CA ALA A 154 -3.28 -39.20 -29.31
C ALA A 154 -2.23 -38.64 -28.33
N ALA A 155 -1.55 -39.43 -27.48
CA ALA A 155 -0.64 -40.57 -27.68
C ALA A 155 0.85 -40.16 -27.89
N GLY A 156 1.75 -40.73 -27.07
CA GLY A 156 3.22 -40.76 -27.24
C GLY A 156 4.00 -40.20 -26.02
N LEU A 157 4.32 -40.97 -24.98
CA LEU A 157 5.57 -41.76 -24.77
C LEU A 157 6.90 -40.98 -24.87
N VAL A 158 7.46 -40.65 -23.67
CA VAL A 158 8.86 -40.71 -23.09
C VAL A 158 10.11 -40.95 -23.99
N PRO A 159 11.39 -40.90 -23.49
CA PRO A 159 12.05 -40.26 -22.31
C PRO A 159 13.48 -39.66 -22.59
N SER A 160 14.16 -39.15 -21.54
CA SER A 160 15.63 -39.21 -21.21
C SER A 160 16.69 -38.66 -22.20
N MET A 161 17.84 -38.08 -21.82
CA MET A 161 18.69 -38.17 -20.62
C MET A 161 19.70 -36.97 -20.62
N PRO A 162 20.49 -36.78 -19.55
CA PRO A 162 21.40 -35.65 -19.35
C PRO A 162 22.81 -35.90 -19.90
N ARG A 163 23.69 -34.90 -19.81
CA ARG A 163 25.14 -35.04 -19.87
C ARG A 163 25.75 -34.69 -18.52
#